data_AF-A0A7Y3EFP7-F1
#
_entry.id   AF-A0A7Y3EFP7-F1
#
_cell.length_a   1.000
_cell.length_b   1.000
_cell.length_c   1.000
_cell.angle_alpha   90.00
_cell.angle_beta   90.00
_cell.angle_gamma   90.00
#
_symmetry.space_group_name_H-M   'P 1'
#
loop_
_entity.id
_entity.type
_entity.pdbx_description
1 polymer ?
#
loop_
_entity_poly.entity_id
_entity_poly.type
_entity_poly.pdbx_seq_one_letter_code
_entity_poly.pdbx_strand_id
1 'polypeptide(L)'
;MPTSEPHAEQHHAHRRPPLDVSVSLDRKPSERGQRGAEPRHAGPRTAGDPIAPPTPAHVELQQRTRRLRDIVSDAGVATGPIPTERHPQAQPLIGYHASTTNPEGVRAHTLSSATLAAVRVNGVEMTEGALNALIAGHFGVPVVLVSGGDAATAEVADFVGEIEQATVKFAHGFHSTRTMTPAAGRAVIAERTTAALSRLDDFAPVSIEGPLELEVTFKNYMPAEVLAFLPWAERADAHTVRFRPADAIEMANILNFVTRYSASITP
;
A
#
# COMPACT_ATOMS: atom_id res chain seq x y z
N MET A 1 -43.77 17.12 48.26
CA MET A 1 -42.48 16.42 48.33
C MET A 1 -42.38 15.57 47.07
N PRO A 2 -41.72 16.04 46.01
CA PRO A 2 -41.76 15.39 44.70
C PRO A 2 -40.69 14.30 44.55
N THR A 3 -40.96 13.48 43.54
CA THR A 3 -40.34 12.26 43.05
C THR A 3 -38.92 12.44 42.52
N SER A 4 -38.09 11.40 42.72
CA SER A 4 -36.71 11.27 42.20
C SER A 4 -36.69 10.92 40.71
N GLU A 5 -36.01 11.74 39.90
CA GLU A 5 -35.62 11.44 38.51
C GLU A 5 -34.31 10.62 38.48
N PRO A 6 -34.09 9.76 37.46
CA PRO A 6 -32.81 9.09 37.27
C PRO A 6 -31.84 9.95 36.42
N HIS A 7 -30.58 9.99 36.84
CA HIS A 7 -29.48 10.65 36.14
C HIS A 7 -29.24 10.02 34.75
N ALA A 8 -29.32 10.84 33.71
CA ALA A 8 -28.84 10.51 32.37
C ALA A 8 -27.31 10.70 32.30
N GLU A 9 -26.57 9.62 32.09
CA GLU A 9 -25.15 9.66 31.72
C GLU A 9 -24.99 10.21 30.29
N GLN A 10 -24.41 11.40 30.17
CA GLN A 10 -23.98 11.96 28.89
C GLN A 10 -22.67 11.29 28.46
N HIS A 11 -22.77 10.36 27.51
CA HIS A 11 -21.62 9.89 26.74
C HIS A 11 -21.10 11.03 25.85
N HIS A 12 -20.05 11.71 26.30
CA HIS A 12 -19.25 12.58 25.42
C HIS A 12 -18.43 11.72 24.46
N ALA A 13 -19.00 11.44 23.28
CA ALA A 13 -18.24 10.98 22.14
C ALA A 13 -17.27 12.08 21.69
N HIS A 14 -15.98 11.92 21.96
CA HIS A 14 -14.94 12.71 21.33
C HIS A 14 -14.87 12.36 19.84
N ARG A 15 -15.72 12.99 19.03
CA ARG A 15 -15.54 13.08 17.58
C ARG A 15 -14.32 13.97 17.34
N ARG A 16 -13.20 13.36 16.94
CA ARG A 16 -12.08 14.10 16.33
C ARG A 16 -12.59 14.77 15.05
N PRO A 17 -12.24 16.04 14.80
CA PRO A 17 -12.57 16.68 13.53
C PRO A 17 -11.87 15.95 12.37
N PRO A 18 -12.45 15.95 11.16
CA PRO A 18 -11.79 15.39 9.99
C PRO A 18 -10.47 16.13 9.75
N LEU A 19 -9.41 15.36 9.50
CA LEU A 19 -8.12 15.89 9.07
C LEU A 19 -8.31 16.42 7.65
N ASP A 20 -8.22 17.74 7.51
CA ASP A 20 -8.18 18.42 6.21
C ASP A 20 -6.75 18.25 5.65
N VAL A 21 -6.50 17.08 5.06
CA VAL A 21 -5.31 16.85 4.23
C VAL A 21 -5.80 16.86 2.80
N SER A 22 -5.75 18.03 2.18
CA SER A 22 -5.87 18.15 0.75
C SER A 22 -4.70 17.40 0.10
N VAL A 23 -4.91 16.14 -0.26
CA VAL A 23 -4.17 15.52 -1.35
C VAL A 23 -4.53 16.35 -2.58
N SER A 24 -3.61 17.19 -3.04
CA SER A 24 -3.83 18.04 -4.21
C SER A 24 -3.94 17.14 -5.44
N LEU A 25 -5.15 16.71 -5.76
CA LEU A 25 -5.48 16.01 -6.99
C LEU A 25 -5.68 17.06 -8.09
N ASP A 26 -4.61 17.74 -8.51
CA ASP A 26 -4.70 18.69 -9.62
C ASP A 26 -4.75 17.91 -10.95
N ARG A 27 -5.97 17.68 -11.44
CA ARG A 27 -6.24 17.03 -12.72
C ARG A 27 -5.99 18.02 -13.86
N LYS A 28 -4.86 17.90 -14.57
CA LYS A 28 -4.71 18.47 -15.91
C LYS A 28 -5.17 17.47 -16.99
N PRO A 29 -6.10 17.84 -17.88
CA PRO A 29 -6.40 17.03 -19.06
C PRO A 29 -5.18 17.05 -19.99
N SER A 30 -4.73 15.88 -20.45
CA SER A 30 -3.68 15.81 -21.47
C SER A 30 -4.25 16.19 -22.83
N GLU A 31 -3.83 17.33 -23.37
CA GLU A 31 -4.11 17.73 -24.74
C GLU A 31 -3.32 16.84 -25.71
N ARG A 32 -4.01 15.91 -26.38
CA ARG A 32 -3.46 15.13 -27.49
C ARG A 32 -3.43 16.00 -28.75
N GLY A 33 -2.31 16.68 -28.97
CA GLY A 33 -1.99 17.36 -30.22
C GLY A 33 -1.75 16.34 -31.35
N GLN A 34 -2.55 16.44 -32.39
CA GLN A 34 -2.45 15.69 -33.65
C GLN A 34 -1.12 15.98 -34.36
N ARG A 35 -0.34 14.94 -34.68
CA ARG A 35 0.58 14.94 -35.83
C ARG A 35 0.55 13.57 -36.49
N GLY A 36 0.19 13.55 -37.77
CA GLY A 36 0.13 12.36 -38.59
C GLY A 36 1.52 11.80 -38.90
N ALA A 37 1.61 10.48 -38.91
CA ALA A 37 2.64 9.73 -39.61
C ALA A 37 1.98 8.44 -40.15
N GLU A 38 2.08 8.25 -41.47
CA GLU A 38 1.54 7.10 -42.19
C GLU A 38 2.10 5.77 -41.68
N PRO A 39 1.34 4.66 -41.70
CA PRO A 39 1.84 3.37 -41.28
C PRO A 39 2.65 2.73 -42.40
N ARG A 40 3.95 2.53 -42.18
CA ARG A 40 4.75 1.59 -42.97
C ARG A 40 4.39 0.16 -42.54
N HIS A 41 3.84 -0.62 -43.46
CA HIS A 41 3.59 -2.05 -43.29
C HIS A 41 4.88 -2.79 -42.92
N ALA A 42 4.91 -3.42 -41.74
CA ALA A 42 5.85 -4.49 -41.42
C ALA A 42 5.07 -5.81 -41.46
N GLY A 43 5.51 -6.74 -42.33
CA GLY A 43 4.93 -8.07 -42.47
C GLY A 43 5.12 -8.95 -41.22
N PRO A 44 4.47 -10.12 -41.18
CA PRO A 44 4.49 -10.98 -40.00
C PRO A 44 5.91 -11.52 -39.72
N ARG A 45 6.39 -11.32 -38.49
CA ARG A 45 7.67 -11.89 -38.04
C ARG A 45 7.50 -13.39 -37.79
N THR A 46 8.32 -14.20 -38.46
CA THR A 46 8.45 -15.63 -38.23
C THR A 46 9.16 -15.88 -36.90
N ALA A 47 8.66 -16.84 -36.11
CA ALA A 47 9.31 -17.31 -34.89
C ALA A 47 10.65 -17.97 -35.24
N GLY A 48 11.79 -17.38 -34.83
CA GLY A 48 13.10 -17.99 -35.07
C GLY A 48 14.35 -17.14 -34.82
N ASP A 49 14.26 -15.82 -34.64
CA ASP A 49 15.47 -15.02 -34.41
C ASP A 49 15.98 -15.15 -32.96
N PRO A 50 17.28 -15.42 -32.74
CA PRO A 50 17.85 -15.47 -31.40
C PRO A 50 17.80 -14.09 -30.74
N ILE A 51 17.26 -14.04 -29.52
CA ILE A 51 17.17 -12.82 -28.72
C ILE A 51 18.61 -12.34 -28.43
N ALA A 52 18.91 -11.10 -28.85
CA ALA A 52 20.20 -10.47 -28.56
C ALA A 52 20.42 -10.42 -27.03
N PRO A 53 21.66 -10.64 -26.55
CA PRO A 53 21.94 -10.59 -25.12
C PRO A 53 21.59 -9.20 -24.55
N PRO A 54 21.03 -9.15 -23.32
CA PRO A 54 20.61 -7.89 -22.71
C PRO A 54 21.79 -6.93 -22.57
N THR A 55 21.55 -5.65 -22.83
CA THR A 55 22.57 -4.61 -22.63
C THR A 55 22.91 -4.47 -21.14
N PRO A 56 24.08 -3.93 -20.76
CA PRO A 56 24.45 -3.74 -19.36
C PRO A 56 23.41 -2.95 -18.54
N ALA A 57 22.78 -1.93 -19.14
CA ALA A 57 21.68 -1.18 -18.53
C ALA A 57 20.44 -2.05 -18.29
N HIS A 58 20.17 -3.00 -19.18
CA HIS A 58 19.07 -3.96 -19.06
C HIS A 58 19.36 -5.02 -17.98
N VAL A 59 20.63 -5.44 -17.84
CA VAL A 59 21.08 -6.32 -16.76
C VAL A 59 21.01 -5.61 -15.41
N GLU A 60 21.40 -4.35 -15.32
CA GLU A 60 21.28 -3.56 -14.08
C GLU A 60 19.81 -3.33 -13.69
N LEU A 61 18.93 -3.03 -14.66
CA LEU A 61 17.50 -2.91 -14.43
C LEU A 61 16.88 -4.25 -13.97
N GLN A 62 17.28 -5.37 -14.58
CA GLN A 62 16.86 -6.72 -14.19
C GLN A 62 17.35 -7.11 -12.78
N GLN A 63 18.54 -6.68 -12.39
CA GLN A 63 19.07 -6.88 -11.04
C GLN A 63 18.32 -6.02 -9.99
N ARG A 64 17.97 -4.78 -10.34
CA ARG A 64 17.13 -3.91 -9.49
C ARG A 64 15.72 -4.46 -9.32
N THR A 65 15.09 -4.97 -10.38
CA THR A 65 13.76 -5.59 -10.32
C THR A 65 13.75 -6.95 -9.60
N ARG A 66 14.81 -7.76 -9.73
CA ARG A 66 14.97 -8.98 -8.91
C ARG A 66 15.11 -8.66 -7.43
N ARG A 67 15.94 -7.67 -7.07
CA ARG A 67 16.06 -7.21 -5.67
C ARG A 67 14.73 -6.73 -5.09
N LEU A 68 13.94 -6.01 -5.89
CA LEU A 68 12.59 -5.58 -5.49
C LEU A 68 11.64 -6.75 -5.27
N ARG A 69 11.70 -7.80 -6.10
CA ARG A 69 10.87 -9.00 -5.91
C ARG A 69 11.17 -9.68 -4.56
N ASP A 70 12.43 -9.82 -4.19
CA ASP A 70 12.86 -10.51 -2.96
C ASP A 70 12.62 -9.67 -1.69
N ILE A 71 12.75 -8.35 -1.80
CA ILE A 71 12.46 -7.39 -0.72
C ILE A 71 10.96 -7.33 -0.42
N VAL A 72 10.12 -7.63 -1.41
CA VAL A 72 8.68 -7.36 -1.33
C VAL A 72 7.86 -8.61 -1.02
N SER A 73 8.17 -9.77 -1.62
CA SER A 73 7.45 -11.04 -1.35
C SER A 73 7.48 -11.47 0.12
N ASP A 74 8.49 -11.02 0.84
CA ASP A 74 8.80 -11.53 2.15
C ASP A 74 8.18 -10.61 3.24
N ALA A 75 8.00 -9.30 2.94
CA ALA A 75 7.57 -8.18 3.81
C ALA A 75 6.10 -8.19 4.31
N GLY A 76 5.29 -9.18 3.94
CA GLY A 76 3.83 -9.08 4.07
C GLY A 76 3.19 -8.16 3.02
N VAL A 77 4.00 -7.50 2.19
CA VAL A 77 3.57 -6.82 0.97
C VAL A 77 3.35 -7.87 -0.13
N ALA A 78 2.09 -8.17 -0.44
CA ALA A 78 1.79 -9.15 -1.47
C ALA A 78 2.22 -8.66 -2.87
N THR A 79 3.30 -9.22 -3.45
CA THR A 79 3.54 -9.16 -4.90
C THR A 79 3.03 -10.43 -5.58
N GLY A 80 1.98 -10.28 -6.37
CA GLY A 80 1.82 -11.11 -7.56
C GLY A 80 2.98 -10.88 -8.55
N PRO A 81 3.13 -11.73 -9.58
CA PRO A 81 4.28 -11.67 -10.48
C PRO A 81 4.31 -10.32 -11.22
N ILE A 82 5.36 -9.51 -11.02
CA ILE A 82 5.74 -8.45 -11.95
C ILE A 82 6.57 -9.13 -13.05
N PRO A 83 6.05 -9.35 -14.27
CA PRO A 83 6.80 -9.94 -15.35
C PRO A 83 7.87 -8.95 -15.82
N THR A 84 9.06 -9.48 -16.05
CA THR A 84 10.13 -8.80 -16.76
C THR A 84 9.64 -8.34 -18.13
N GLU A 85 10.01 -7.10 -18.52
CA GLU A 85 9.79 -6.40 -19.80
C GLU A 85 8.53 -5.52 -19.95
N ARG A 86 7.48 -5.66 -19.13
CA ARG A 86 6.33 -4.72 -19.10
C ARG A 86 5.79 -4.56 -17.69
N HIS A 87 5.70 -3.32 -17.20
CA HIS A 87 5.01 -3.06 -15.93
C HIS A 87 3.54 -3.49 -16.03
N PRO A 88 2.96 -4.09 -14.98
CA PRO A 88 1.54 -4.44 -14.97
C PRO A 88 0.70 -3.18 -15.17
N GLN A 89 -0.41 -3.30 -15.91
CA GLN A 89 -1.30 -2.15 -16.15
C GLN A 89 -2.18 -1.80 -14.94
N ALA A 90 -2.26 -2.70 -13.96
CA ALA A 90 -3.11 -2.57 -12.78
C ALA A 90 -2.56 -3.40 -11.61
N GLN A 91 -2.78 -2.94 -10.38
CA GLN A 91 -2.44 -3.65 -9.15
C GLN A 91 -3.71 -3.97 -8.35
N PRO A 92 -4.16 -5.24 -8.32
CA PRO A 92 -5.15 -5.70 -7.34
C PRO A 92 -4.48 -6.02 -6.00
N LEU A 93 -5.10 -5.62 -4.90
CA LEU A 93 -4.68 -5.90 -3.53
C LEU A 93 -5.58 -6.99 -2.94
N ILE A 94 -5.08 -8.23 -2.82
CA ILE A 94 -5.91 -9.37 -2.40
C ILE A 94 -5.63 -9.78 -0.96
N GLY A 95 -6.68 -9.86 -0.13
CA GLY A 95 -6.62 -10.42 1.22
C GLY A 95 -6.11 -9.49 2.32
N TYR A 96 -6.18 -8.18 2.12
CA TYR A 96 -5.64 -7.17 3.02
C TYR A 96 -6.42 -7.04 4.34
N HIS A 97 -5.77 -6.43 5.32
CA HIS A 97 -6.32 -6.03 6.62
C HIS A 97 -6.08 -4.54 6.89
N ALA A 98 -6.79 -4.03 7.89
CA ALA A 98 -6.71 -2.63 8.32
C ALA A 98 -5.37 -2.32 9.01
N SER A 99 -5.04 -1.03 9.11
CA SER A 99 -3.81 -0.54 9.73
C SER A 99 -3.76 -0.83 11.22
N THR A 100 -2.57 -0.74 11.82
CA THR A 100 -2.39 -0.90 13.27
C THR A 100 -3.15 0.11 14.13
N THR A 101 -3.56 1.24 13.57
CA THR A 101 -4.30 2.30 14.29
C THR A 101 -5.81 2.23 14.06
N ASN A 102 -6.28 1.34 13.18
CA ASN A 102 -7.70 1.17 12.91
C ASN A 102 -8.38 0.42 14.09
N PRO A 103 -9.40 1.01 14.74
CA PRO A 103 -10.03 0.41 15.92
C PRO A 103 -10.98 -0.75 15.60
N GLU A 104 -11.47 -0.84 14.35
CA GLU A 104 -12.52 -1.79 13.96
C GLU A 104 -11.94 -3.04 13.27
N GLY A 105 -10.72 -2.97 12.76
CA GLY A 105 -10.13 -4.01 11.93
C GLY A 105 -9.83 -5.33 12.65
N VAL A 106 -10.30 -6.44 12.08
CA VAL A 106 -9.86 -7.78 12.50
C VAL A 106 -8.38 -7.99 12.18
N ARG A 107 -7.60 -8.39 13.18
CA ARG A 107 -6.13 -8.51 13.11
C ARG A 107 -5.44 -7.26 12.55
N ALA A 108 -5.97 -6.08 12.86
CA ALA A 108 -5.43 -4.78 12.47
C ALA A 108 -3.93 -4.66 12.82
N HIS A 109 -3.08 -4.44 11.81
CA HIS A 109 -1.67 -4.12 11.96
C HIS A 109 -1.08 -3.60 10.64
N THR A 110 0.09 -2.96 10.74
CA THR A 110 0.88 -2.54 9.58
C THR A 110 2.28 -3.17 9.71
N LEU A 111 2.65 -4.05 8.78
CA LEU A 111 3.91 -4.82 8.68
C LEU A 111 4.20 -5.80 9.82
N SER A 112 4.06 -5.40 11.08
CA SER A 112 4.28 -6.29 12.22
C SER A 112 3.39 -5.92 13.39
N SER A 113 2.44 -6.81 13.69
CA SER A 113 1.63 -6.75 14.90
C SER A 113 2.44 -6.94 16.19
N ALA A 114 3.65 -7.49 16.10
CA ALA A 114 4.49 -7.75 17.27
C ALA A 114 5.34 -6.54 17.68
N THR A 115 5.84 -5.76 16.71
CA THR A 115 6.90 -4.77 16.96
C THR A 115 6.49 -3.34 16.68
N LEU A 116 5.55 -3.09 15.75
CA LEU A 116 5.18 -1.75 15.32
C LEU A 116 3.85 -1.31 15.95
N ALA A 117 3.76 -0.03 16.29
CA ALA A 117 2.58 0.64 16.84
C ALA A 117 1.95 1.64 15.86
N ALA A 118 2.72 2.17 14.91
CA ALA A 118 2.26 3.00 13.79
C ALA A 118 3.31 3.06 12.69
N VAL A 119 2.86 3.26 11.45
CA VAL A 119 3.71 3.62 10.31
C VAL A 119 3.01 4.78 9.61
N ARG A 120 3.68 5.91 9.48
CA ARG A 120 3.14 7.10 8.83
C ARG A 120 4.00 7.53 7.65
N VAL A 121 3.35 8.02 6.61
CA VAL A 121 4.00 8.71 5.50
C VAL A 121 3.39 10.10 5.39
N ASN A 122 4.23 11.13 5.48
CA ASN A 122 3.82 12.54 5.49
C ASN A 122 2.70 12.84 6.50
N GLY A 123 2.80 12.25 7.71
CA GLY A 123 1.82 12.39 8.79
C GLY A 123 0.53 11.57 8.64
N VAL A 124 0.34 10.85 7.54
CA VAL A 124 -0.83 10.00 7.31
C VAL A 124 -0.55 8.57 7.78
N GLU A 125 -1.47 7.98 8.55
CA GLU A 125 -1.38 6.56 8.96
C GLU A 125 -1.49 5.62 7.77
N MET A 126 -0.59 4.64 7.71
CA MET A 126 -0.51 3.73 6.58
C MET A 126 -1.10 2.37 6.90
N THR A 127 -1.93 1.87 5.98
CA THR A 127 -2.14 0.43 5.80
C THR A 127 -1.03 -0.16 4.93
N GLU A 128 -0.84 -1.48 4.96
CA GLU A 128 0.00 -2.14 3.95
C GLU A 128 -0.52 -1.91 2.53
N GLY A 129 -1.85 -1.81 2.35
CA GLY A 129 -2.46 -1.48 1.07
C GLY A 129 -2.06 -0.10 0.56
N ALA A 130 -2.02 0.90 1.46
CA ALA A 130 -1.57 2.27 1.16
C ALA A 130 -0.08 2.30 0.80
N LEU A 131 0.78 1.64 1.58
CA LEU A 131 2.21 1.52 1.26
C LEU A 131 2.42 0.90 -0.13
N ASN A 132 1.65 -0.13 -0.46
CA ASN A 132 1.75 -0.80 -1.75
C ASN A 132 1.19 0.05 -2.90
N ALA A 133 0.17 0.86 -2.63
CA ALA A 133 -0.33 1.83 -3.58
C ALA A 133 0.71 2.91 -3.89
N LEU A 134 1.49 3.37 -2.90
CA LEU A 134 2.60 4.30 -3.12
C LEU A 134 3.72 3.68 -3.95
N ILE A 135 4.07 2.43 -3.68
CA ILE A 135 5.08 1.69 -4.46
C ILE A 135 4.59 1.45 -5.90
N ALA A 136 3.34 1.02 -6.09
CA ALA A 136 2.73 0.86 -7.41
C ALA A 136 2.67 2.19 -8.17
N GLY A 137 2.30 3.26 -7.46
CA GLY A 137 2.29 4.65 -7.91
C GLY A 137 3.62 5.13 -8.48
N HIS A 138 4.72 4.81 -7.79
CA HIS A 138 6.08 5.10 -8.26
C HIS A 138 6.40 4.47 -9.64
N PHE A 139 5.79 3.33 -9.96
CA PHE A 139 5.92 2.68 -11.27
C PHE A 139 4.82 3.08 -12.28
N GLY A 140 3.97 4.06 -11.94
CA GLY A 140 2.84 4.47 -12.78
C GLY A 140 1.74 3.42 -12.88
N VAL A 141 1.63 2.51 -11.89
CA VAL A 141 0.64 1.44 -11.87
C VAL A 141 -0.51 1.83 -10.92
N PRO A 142 -1.76 1.92 -11.39
CA PRO A 142 -2.90 2.19 -10.53
C PRO A 142 -3.26 0.96 -9.69
N VAL A 143 -3.62 1.20 -8.42
CA VAL A 143 -4.39 0.23 -7.63
C VAL A 143 -5.84 0.32 -8.06
N VAL A 144 -6.44 -0.81 -8.42
CA VAL A 144 -7.79 -0.85 -9.02
C VAL A 144 -8.81 -1.60 -8.17
N LEU A 145 -8.32 -2.43 -7.26
CA LEU A 145 -9.12 -3.31 -6.43
C LEU A 145 -8.43 -3.52 -5.08
N VAL A 146 -9.21 -3.54 -4.01
CA VAL A 146 -8.82 -4.11 -2.72
C VAL A 146 -9.82 -5.19 -2.30
N SER A 147 -9.33 -6.33 -1.84
CA SER A 147 -10.14 -7.36 -1.19
C SER A 147 -9.64 -7.63 0.22
N GLY A 148 -10.58 -7.86 1.14
CA GLY A 148 -10.24 -7.93 2.56
C GLY A 148 -11.46 -7.92 3.47
N GLY A 149 -11.24 -7.48 4.70
CA GLY A 149 -12.31 -7.18 5.64
C GLY A 149 -12.93 -5.82 5.37
N ASP A 150 -14.13 -5.61 5.88
CA ASP A 150 -14.87 -4.34 5.84
C ASP A 150 -14.02 -3.12 6.22
N ALA A 151 -13.37 -3.14 7.38
CA ALA A 151 -12.51 -2.03 7.80
C ALA A 151 -11.30 -1.84 6.87
N ALA A 152 -10.76 -2.93 6.31
CA ALA A 152 -9.56 -2.89 5.48
C ALA A 152 -9.84 -2.32 4.09
N THR A 153 -10.93 -2.75 3.45
CA THR A 153 -11.31 -2.28 2.12
C THR A 153 -11.72 -0.81 2.17
N ALA A 154 -12.43 -0.39 3.22
CA ALA A 154 -12.77 1.01 3.45
C ALA A 154 -11.50 1.86 3.66
N GLU A 155 -10.62 1.49 4.58
CA GLU A 155 -9.43 2.29 4.90
C GLU A 155 -8.44 2.41 3.73
N VAL A 156 -8.29 1.34 2.93
CA VAL A 156 -7.47 1.42 1.70
C VAL A 156 -8.12 2.31 0.66
N ALA A 157 -9.44 2.23 0.46
CA ALA A 157 -10.15 3.09 -0.48
C ALA A 157 -10.13 4.56 -0.05
N ASP A 158 -10.24 4.85 1.24
CA ASP A 158 -10.14 6.22 1.77
C ASP A 158 -8.79 6.86 1.42
N PHE A 159 -7.71 6.07 1.39
CA PHE A 159 -6.38 6.56 1.01
C PHE A 159 -6.18 6.62 -0.52
N VAL A 160 -6.56 5.58 -1.24
CA VAL A 160 -6.27 5.43 -2.68
C VAL A 160 -7.23 6.24 -3.55
N GLY A 161 -8.46 6.44 -3.09
CA GLY A 161 -9.57 7.01 -3.86
C GLY A 161 -10.54 5.93 -4.35
N GLU A 162 -11.29 6.26 -5.40
CA GLU A 162 -12.34 5.37 -5.92
C GLU A 162 -11.74 4.13 -6.59
N ILE A 163 -11.74 3.00 -5.88
CA ILE A 163 -11.32 1.68 -6.35
C ILE A 163 -12.41 0.65 -6.11
N GLU A 164 -12.37 -0.48 -6.83
CA GLU A 164 -13.26 -1.59 -6.51
C GLU A 164 -12.92 -2.18 -5.14
N GLN A 165 -13.97 -2.59 -4.40
CA GLN A 165 -13.83 -3.19 -3.09
C GLN A 165 -14.52 -4.56 -3.06
N ALA A 166 -13.76 -5.60 -2.75
CA ALA A 166 -14.23 -6.96 -2.53
C ALA A 166 -14.18 -7.32 -1.05
N THR A 167 -15.16 -6.83 -0.29
CA THR A 167 -15.32 -7.14 1.14
C THR A 167 -15.87 -8.57 1.32
N VAL A 168 -15.07 -9.45 1.92
CA VAL A 168 -15.40 -10.89 2.07
C VAL A 168 -15.50 -11.36 3.53
N LYS A 169 -15.20 -10.47 4.48
CA LYS A 169 -15.25 -10.73 5.92
C LYS A 169 -15.65 -9.44 6.66
N PHE A 170 -16.35 -9.60 7.77
CA PHE A 170 -16.92 -8.50 8.56
C PHE A 170 -16.45 -8.61 10.01
N ALA A 171 -15.81 -7.57 10.52
CA ALA A 171 -15.19 -7.61 11.84
C ALA A 171 -16.23 -7.62 12.98
N HIS A 172 -15.96 -8.40 14.02
CA HIS A 172 -16.69 -8.40 15.29
C HIS A 172 -15.72 -8.19 16.47
N GLY A 173 -14.57 -7.58 16.19
CA GLY A 173 -13.47 -7.37 17.12
C GLY A 173 -12.13 -7.87 16.57
N PHE A 174 -11.06 -7.62 17.31
CA PHE A 174 -9.69 -7.87 16.84
C PHE A 174 -9.41 -9.34 16.47
N HIS A 175 -10.02 -10.29 17.17
CA HIS A 175 -9.83 -11.74 16.94
C HIS A 175 -11.08 -12.45 16.40
N SER A 176 -12.12 -11.72 15.97
CA SER A 176 -13.40 -12.32 15.57
C SER A 176 -13.96 -11.68 14.31
N THR A 177 -14.48 -12.51 13.41
CA THR A 177 -15.09 -12.04 12.18
C THR A 177 -16.16 -13.01 11.68
N ARG A 178 -17.19 -12.47 11.02
CA ARG A 178 -18.11 -13.24 10.19
C ARG A 178 -17.57 -13.25 8.75
N THR A 179 -17.27 -14.43 8.22
CA THR A 179 -16.71 -14.58 6.87
C THR A 179 -17.72 -15.15 5.90
N MET A 180 -17.62 -14.78 4.62
CA MET A 180 -18.25 -15.52 3.55
C MET A 180 -17.65 -16.94 3.45
N THR A 181 -18.38 -17.88 2.82
CA THR A 181 -17.78 -19.17 2.45
C THR A 181 -16.72 -18.96 1.37
N PRO A 182 -15.72 -19.86 1.21
CA PRO A 182 -14.69 -19.70 0.19
C PRO A 182 -15.24 -19.56 -1.23
N ALA A 183 -16.31 -20.29 -1.57
CA ALA A 183 -16.95 -20.19 -2.88
C ALA A 183 -17.57 -18.80 -3.12
N ALA A 184 -18.30 -18.28 -2.13
CA ALA A 184 -18.92 -16.95 -2.24
C ALA A 184 -17.87 -15.82 -2.25
N GLY A 185 -16.82 -15.93 -1.43
CA GLY A 185 -15.73 -14.95 -1.43
C GLY A 185 -14.98 -14.90 -2.76
N ARG A 186 -14.71 -16.06 -3.38
CA ARG A 186 -14.11 -16.13 -4.73
C ARG A 186 -15.01 -15.49 -5.78
N ALA A 187 -16.32 -15.71 -5.71
CA ALA A 187 -17.27 -15.11 -6.65
C ALA A 187 -17.25 -13.57 -6.56
N VAL A 188 -17.28 -13.01 -5.35
CA VAL A 188 -17.19 -11.55 -5.13
C VAL A 188 -15.87 -10.98 -5.63
N ILE A 189 -14.75 -11.64 -5.32
CA ILE A 189 -13.43 -11.18 -5.79
C ILE A 189 -13.36 -11.21 -7.32
N ALA A 190 -13.87 -12.27 -7.96
CA ALA A 190 -13.89 -12.37 -9.42
C ALA A 190 -14.76 -11.27 -10.05
N GLU A 191 -15.98 -11.07 -9.55
CA GLU A 191 -16.90 -10.03 -10.02
C GLU A 191 -16.26 -8.63 -9.92
N ARG A 192 -15.69 -8.29 -8.77
CA ARG A 192 -15.06 -6.98 -8.53
C ARG A 192 -13.77 -6.79 -9.33
N THR A 193 -13.01 -7.86 -9.55
CA THR A 193 -11.86 -7.82 -10.45
C THR A 193 -12.30 -7.54 -11.88
N THR A 194 -13.35 -8.20 -12.37
CA THR A 194 -13.90 -7.95 -13.71
C THR A 194 -14.41 -6.52 -13.84
N ALA A 195 -15.10 -6.00 -12.82
CA ALA A 195 -15.57 -4.61 -12.79
C ALA A 195 -14.39 -3.62 -12.87
N ALA A 196 -13.35 -3.82 -12.06
CA ALA A 196 -12.15 -2.99 -12.06
C ALA A 196 -11.47 -2.96 -13.44
N LEU A 197 -11.23 -4.15 -14.01
CA LEU A 197 -10.54 -4.25 -15.31
C LEU A 197 -11.37 -3.69 -16.47
N SER A 198 -12.69 -3.66 -16.37
CA SER A 198 -13.58 -3.13 -17.41
C SER A 198 -13.54 -1.59 -17.51
N ARG A 199 -13.05 -0.92 -16.46
CA ARG A 199 -12.94 0.54 -16.38
C ARG A 199 -11.54 1.00 -16.01
N LEU A 200 -10.52 0.27 -16.48
CA LEU A 200 -9.13 0.47 -16.08
C LEU A 200 -8.65 1.91 -16.26
N ASP A 201 -9.11 2.59 -17.31
CA ASP A 201 -8.74 3.97 -17.64
C ASP A 201 -9.28 5.01 -16.62
N ASP A 202 -10.18 4.61 -15.72
CA ASP A 202 -10.73 5.49 -14.67
C ASP A 202 -9.78 5.64 -13.47
N PHE A 203 -8.82 4.72 -13.30
CA PHE A 203 -7.95 4.69 -12.12
C PHE A 203 -6.62 5.39 -12.38
N ALA A 204 -6.21 6.23 -11.43
CA ALA A 204 -4.92 6.91 -11.45
C ALA A 204 -3.95 6.25 -10.46
N PRO A 205 -2.64 6.16 -10.80
CA PRO A 205 -1.61 5.79 -9.83
C PRO A 205 -1.58 6.78 -8.67
N VAL A 206 -1.42 6.28 -7.43
CA VAL A 206 -1.26 7.15 -6.26
C VAL A 206 0.08 7.87 -6.36
N SER A 207 0.08 9.17 -6.13
CA SER A 207 1.31 9.97 -6.06
C SER A 207 1.27 10.84 -4.82
N ILE A 208 2.44 10.99 -4.18
CA ILE A 208 2.63 11.96 -3.10
C ILE A 208 3.50 13.08 -3.66
N GLU A 209 3.04 14.31 -3.48
CA GLU A 209 3.82 15.49 -3.81
C GLU A 209 4.85 15.80 -2.72
N GLY A 210 6.01 16.30 -3.15
CA GLY A 210 7.06 16.74 -2.24
C GLY A 210 7.93 15.59 -1.68
N PRO A 211 8.86 15.93 -0.77
CA PRO A 211 9.72 14.93 -0.15
C PRO A 211 8.91 13.97 0.72
N LEU A 212 9.30 12.69 0.71
CA LEU A 212 8.71 11.69 1.60
C LEU A 212 9.32 11.80 3.00
N GLU A 213 8.45 11.75 4.00
CA GLU A 213 8.80 11.58 5.40
C GLU A 213 8.14 10.30 5.90
N LEU A 214 8.96 9.31 6.26
CA LEU A 214 8.53 8.05 6.83
C LEU A 214 8.74 8.07 8.34
N GLU A 215 7.68 7.87 9.11
CA GLU A 215 7.75 7.68 10.56
C GLU A 215 7.38 6.26 10.93
N VAL A 216 8.20 5.63 11.77
CA VAL A 216 7.95 4.29 12.31
C VAL A 216 7.92 4.38 13.83
N THR A 217 6.75 4.12 14.43
CA THR A 217 6.58 4.06 15.88
C THR A 217 6.62 2.60 16.32
N PHE A 218 7.53 2.27 17.24
CA PHE A 218 7.72 0.94 17.79
C PHE A 218 6.96 0.76 19.11
N LYS A 219 6.55 -0.48 19.41
CA LYS A 219 5.93 -0.80 20.72
C LYS A 219 6.91 -0.70 21.89
N ASN A 220 8.21 -0.87 21.62
CA ASN A 220 9.29 -0.77 22.60
C ASN A 220 10.25 0.38 22.22
N TYR A 221 10.89 0.99 23.20
CA TYR A 221 11.76 2.17 22.97
C TYR A 221 13.14 1.83 22.36
N MET A 222 13.65 0.62 22.62
CA MET A 222 15.02 0.23 22.24
C MET A 222 15.28 0.27 20.72
N PRO A 223 14.39 -0.23 19.83
CA PRO A 223 14.61 -0.13 18.39
C PRO A 223 14.76 1.32 17.91
N ALA A 224 13.97 2.24 18.46
CA ALA A 224 14.04 3.66 18.10
C ALA A 224 15.38 4.28 18.54
N GLU A 225 15.87 3.92 19.72
CA GLU A 225 17.18 4.36 20.22
C GLU A 225 18.34 3.83 19.36
N VAL A 226 18.34 2.53 19.03
CA VAL A 226 19.40 1.91 18.24
C VAL A 226 19.44 2.45 16.81
N LEU A 227 18.28 2.62 16.18
CA LEU A 227 18.20 3.18 14.82
C LEU A 227 18.70 4.63 14.75
N ALA A 228 18.57 5.40 15.85
CA ALA A 228 19.06 6.78 15.94
C ALA A 228 20.58 6.91 15.88
N PHE A 229 21.33 5.81 16.00
CA PHE A 229 22.78 5.81 15.76
C PHE A 229 23.13 5.97 14.27
N LEU A 230 22.17 5.75 13.37
CA LEU A 230 22.36 5.97 11.94
C LEU A 230 22.22 7.47 11.62
N PRO A 231 23.16 8.09 10.89
CA PRO A 231 23.21 9.54 10.67
C PRO A 231 22.02 10.10 9.89
N TRP A 232 21.28 9.25 9.18
CA TRP A 232 20.10 9.58 8.38
C TRP A 232 18.77 9.20 9.05
N ALA A 233 18.81 8.69 10.28
CA ALA A 233 17.63 8.37 11.08
C ALA A 233 17.48 9.40 12.20
N GLU A 234 16.29 9.99 12.31
CA GLU A 234 15.99 11.00 13.33
C GLU A 234 15.06 10.40 14.37
N ARG A 235 15.49 10.33 15.64
CA ARG A 235 14.62 9.90 16.73
C ARG A 235 13.67 11.05 17.10
N ALA A 236 12.41 10.92 16.70
CA ALA A 236 11.39 11.95 16.95
C ALA A 236 10.89 11.94 18.40
N ASP A 237 10.79 10.75 19.00
CA ASP A 237 10.40 10.57 20.40
C ASP A 237 10.97 9.26 20.98
N ALA A 238 10.49 8.84 22.16
CA ALA A 238 10.95 7.62 22.81
C ALA A 238 10.75 6.34 21.95
N HIS A 239 9.73 6.30 21.12
CA HIS A 239 9.26 5.15 20.34
C HIS A 239 9.31 5.37 18.82
N THR A 240 9.45 6.59 18.33
CA THR A 240 9.33 6.92 16.91
C THR A 240 10.67 7.31 16.30
N VAL A 241 10.98 6.74 15.14
CA VAL A 241 12.08 7.16 14.26
C VAL A 241 11.54 7.63 12.93
N ARG A 242 12.11 8.73 12.45
CA ARG A 242 11.79 9.39 11.19
C ARG A 242 12.93 9.20 10.20
N PHE A 243 12.56 8.93 8.95
CA PHE A 243 13.44 8.83 7.79
C PHE A 243 12.93 9.74 6.67
N ARG A 244 13.82 10.17 5.78
CA ARG A 244 13.49 10.99 4.61
C ARG A 244 13.93 10.29 3.32
N PRO A 245 13.22 9.22 2.91
CA PRO A 245 13.55 8.51 1.68
C PRO A 245 13.38 9.41 0.45
N ALA A 246 14.23 9.23 -0.55
CA ALA A 246 14.18 9.96 -1.81
C ALA A 246 12.97 9.56 -2.67
N ASP A 247 12.52 8.31 -2.56
CA ASP A 247 11.37 7.78 -3.29
C ASP A 247 10.72 6.59 -2.56
N ALA A 248 9.63 6.06 -3.15
CA ALA A 248 8.88 4.93 -2.59
C ALA A 248 9.71 3.63 -2.51
N ILE A 249 10.76 3.49 -3.32
CA ILE A 249 11.64 2.32 -3.33
C ILE A 249 12.59 2.38 -2.14
N GLU A 250 13.20 3.54 -1.88
CA GLU A 250 14.00 3.75 -0.68
C GLU A 250 13.14 3.59 0.58
N MET A 251 11.92 4.11 0.58
CA MET A 251 10.95 3.90 1.67
C MET A 251 10.73 2.40 1.93
N ALA A 252 10.45 1.61 0.88
CA ALA A 252 10.25 0.16 1.00
C ALA A 252 11.50 -0.57 1.51
N ASN A 253 12.70 -0.13 1.09
CA ASN A 253 13.96 -0.70 1.57
C ASN A 253 14.18 -0.41 3.05
N ILE A 254 13.90 0.82 3.51
CA ILE A 254 13.99 1.19 4.93
C ILE A 254 13.02 0.36 5.76
N LEU A 255 11.75 0.25 5.34
CA LEU A 255 10.75 -0.56 6.02
C LEU A 255 11.18 -2.04 6.11
N ASN A 256 11.75 -2.59 5.04
CA ASN A 256 12.26 -3.95 5.05
C ASN A 256 13.45 -4.13 5.98
N PHE A 257 14.40 -3.21 5.97
CA PHE A 257 15.51 -3.24 6.91
C PHE A 257 15.00 -3.21 8.35
N VAL A 258 14.13 -2.25 8.68
CA VAL A 258 13.56 -2.07 10.02
C VAL A 258 12.79 -3.29 10.51
N THR A 259 12.07 -3.98 9.62
CA THR A 259 11.20 -5.10 10.01
C THR A 259 11.86 -6.47 9.94
N ARG A 260 12.92 -6.63 9.14
CA ARG A 260 13.56 -7.94 8.87
C ARG A 260 14.96 -8.08 9.40
N TYR A 261 15.70 -6.98 9.51
CA TYR A 261 17.10 -7.09 9.88
C TYR A 261 17.23 -7.73 11.25
N SER A 262 18.02 -8.81 11.29
CA SER A 262 18.49 -9.43 12.51
C SER A 262 19.99 -9.62 12.38
N ALA A 263 20.73 -9.31 13.44
CA ALA A 263 22.16 -9.60 13.50
C ALA A 263 22.46 -11.11 13.39
N SER A 264 21.46 -11.97 13.62
CA SER A 264 21.57 -13.42 13.51
C SER A 264 21.13 -13.98 12.15
N ILE A 265 20.88 -13.14 11.14
CA ILE A 265 20.42 -13.62 9.83
C ILE A 265 21.51 -14.47 9.15
N THR A 266 21.17 -15.69 8.79
CA THR A 266 22.01 -16.61 8.00
C THR A 266 21.23 -17.06 6.77
N PRO A 267 21.89 -17.43 5.66
CA PRO A 267 21.22 -17.95 4.46
C PRO A 267 20.36 -19.19 4.72
#